data_AF-A0A542XHR7-F1
#
_entry.id   AF-A0A542XHR7-F1
#
_cell.length_a   1.000
_cell.length_b   1.000
_cell.length_c   1.000
_cell.angle_alpha   90.00
_cell.angle_beta   90.00
_cell.angle_gamma   90.00
#
_symmetry.space_group_name_H-M   'P 1'
#
loop_
_entity.id
_entity.type
_entity.pdbx_description
1 polymer ?
#
loop_
_entity_poly.entity_id
_entity_poly.type
_entity_poly.pdbx_seq_one_letter_code
_entity_poly.pdbx_strand_id
1 'polypeptide(L)'
;MKTSNPVLTRLGQAAERERAAGYAPTGPYGQPGYPQQYPTQAGYPAAPPTVNTMTVDDVVVKTVSLLGILGVVAAAAWVMIPEALLGAAWIGAAMVGLVLGLIISFSRMANPALVIAYAVVEGVLVGAVSKYFETAYDGIVLQAVVATFGIFFLMAMLYRAKAIRATPKFVKGMIAVMAGLFAVIMINLVLSLFGINTGLRDGSPLAIGFSLVVIVVAALSFVLSFKEVEDGVRMGLPQRYSWVAAFGILVSLIWLYIEILRLLSYFQGDD
;
A
#
# COMPACT_ATOMS: atom_id res chain seq x y z
N MET A 1 -6.60 51.59 -25.64
CA MET A 1 -6.88 52.82 -24.86
C MET A 1 -5.72 53.03 -23.91
N LYS A 2 -4.95 54.13 -24.03
CA LYS A 2 -3.80 54.39 -23.15
C LYS A 2 -4.32 54.77 -21.77
N THR A 3 -4.14 53.90 -20.79
CA THR A 3 -4.50 54.16 -19.39
C THR A 3 -3.46 55.11 -18.78
N SER A 4 -3.91 56.21 -18.18
CA SER A 4 -3.07 57.20 -17.49
C SER A 4 -2.57 56.73 -16.12
N ASN A 5 -2.88 55.49 -15.74
CA ASN A 5 -2.46 54.92 -14.47
C ASN A 5 -1.09 54.25 -14.63
N PRO A 6 -0.01 54.81 -14.04
CA PRO A 6 1.36 54.33 -14.24
C PRO A 6 1.58 52.90 -13.73
N VAL A 7 0.73 52.43 -12.80
CA VAL A 7 0.79 51.06 -12.30
C VAL A 7 0.27 50.07 -13.34
N LEU A 8 -0.82 50.40 -14.03
CA LEU A 8 -1.39 49.54 -15.07
C LEU A 8 -0.52 49.50 -16.32
N THR A 9 0.17 50.61 -16.63
CA THR A 9 1.17 50.63 -17.71
C THR A 9 2.35 49.71 -17.40
N ARG A 10 2.84 49.70 -16.15
CA ARG A 10 3.94 48.82 -15.73
C ARG A 10 3.54 47.34 -15.74
N LEU A 11 2.31 47.03 -15.33
CA LEU A 11 1.78 45.66 -15.38
C LEU A 11 1.56 45.18 -16.81
N GLY A 12 1.06 46.05 -17.70
CA GLY A 12 0.95 45.74 -19.12
C GLY A 12 2.31 45.46 -19.78
N GLN A 13 3.32 46.29 -19.47
CA GLN A 13 4.68 46.10 -19.98
C GLN A 13 5.36 44.84 -19.42
N ALA A 14 5.08 44.47 -18.15
CA ALA A 14 5.55 43.22 -17.56
C ALA A 14 4.90 41.99 -18.23
N ALA A 15 3.59 42.05 -18.46
CA ALA A 15 2.85 40.98 -19.13
C ALA A 15 3.26 40.80 -20.61
N GLU A 16 3.59 41.89 -21.32
CA GLU A 16 4.15 41.83 -22.68
C GLU A 16 5.56 41.21 -22.70
N ARG A 17 6.40 41.52 -21.71
CA ARG A 17 7.75 40.92 -21.59
C ARG A 17 7.69 39.42 -21.27
N GLU A 18 6.75 38.98 -20.44
CA GLU A 18 6.53 37.55 -20.17
C GLU A 18 6.02 36.80 -21.40
N ARG A 19 5.14 37.42 -22.21
CA ARG A 19 4.68 36.83 -23.48
C ARG A 19 5.78 36.77 -24.54
N ALA A 20 6.67 37.76 -24.59
CA ALA A 20 7.80 37.78 -25.52
C ALA A 20 8.92 36.80 -25.14
N ALA A 21 9.10 36.50 -23.84
CA ALA A 21 10.11 35.56 -23.36
C ALA A 21 9.81 34.08 -23.65
N GLY A 22 8.59 33.76 -24.11
CA GLY A 22 8.15 32.39 -24.43
C GLY A 22 8.29 31.98 -25.90
N TYR A 23 8.73 32.86 -26.81
CA TYR A 23 8.85 32.54 -28.23
C TYR A 23 10.17 33.07 -28.79
N ALA A 24 11.22 32.26 -28.77
CA ALA A 24 12.48 32.56 -29.46
C ALA A 24 12.27 32.42 -30.99
N PRO A 25 12.57 33.44 -31.81
CA PRO A 25 12.57 33.29 -33.26
C PRO A 25 13.84 32.57 -33.72
N THR A 26 13.70 31.53 -34.52
CA THR A 26 14.80 30.86 -35.23
C THR A 26 15.31 31.76 -36.35
N GLY A 27 16.51 32.33 -36.18
CA GLY A 27 17.21 33.15 -37.19
C GLY A 27 18.30 32.34 -37.94
N PRO A 28 18.49 32.53 -39.25
CA PRO A 28 19.43 31.75 -40.06
C PRO A 28 20.79 32.45 -40.30
N TYR A 29 21.85 31.63 -40.43
CA TYR A 29 23.23 31.90 -40.89
C TYR A 29 24.28 32.51 -39.91
N GLY A 30 25.22 31.64 -39.48
CA GLY A 30 26.68 31.75 -39.64
C GLY A 30 27.50 32.79 -38.88
N GLN A 31 28.28 32.37 -37.86
CA GLN A 31 29.72 32.65 -37.68
C GLN A 31 30.30 31.86 -36.47
N PRO A 32 31.58 31.40 -36.49
CA PRO A 32 32.20 30.72 -35.36
C PRO A 32 32.83 31.73 -34.40
N GLY A 33 32.17 31.96 -33.25
CA GLY A 33 32.66 32.82 -32.16
C GLY A 33 32.90 32.02 -30.88
N TYR A 34 34.05 32.25 -30.27
CA TYR A 34 34.59 31.67 -29.02
C TYR A 34 33.57 31.39 -27.91
N PRO A 35 33.79 30.37 -27.05
CA PRO A 35 32.89 30.05 -25.95
C PRO A 35 32.92 31.17 -24.90
N GLN A 36 31.99 32.11 -25.01
CA GLN A 36 31.66 33.04 -23.93
C GLN A 36 30.92 32.25 -22.83
N GLN A 37 31.61 32.07 -21.70
CA GLN A 37 30.96 31.72 -20.44
C GLN A 37 29.97 32.82 -20.08
N TYR A 38 28.68 32.55 -20.23
CA TYR A 38 27.63 33.41 -19.72
C TYR A 38 27.72 33.43 -18.19
N PRO A 39 27.85 34.60 -17.54
CA PRO A 39 27.73 34.71 -16.10
C PRO A 39 26.30 34.37 -15.73
N THR A 40 26.11 33.40 -14.84
CA THR A 40 24.80 33.07 -14.26
C THR A 40 24.18 34.33 -13.68
N GLN A 41 23.13 34.82 -14.33
CA GLN A 41 22.41 36.03 -13.97
C GLN A 41 21.78 35.84 -12.58
N ALA A 42 22.36 36.49 -11.57
CA ALA A 42 21.83 36.52 -10.22
C ALA A 42 20.46 37.23 -10.23
N GLY A 43 19.38 36.47 -10.00
CA GLY A 43 18.04 37.07 -9.90
C GLY A 43 16.86 36.17 -10.26
N TYR A 44 17.07 34.98 -10.82
CA TYR A 44 15.97 34.03 -10.96
C TYR A 44 15.76 33.29 -9.63
N PRO A 45 14.54 33.29 -9.05
CA PRO A 45 14.24 32.38 -7.95
C PRO A 45 14.53 30.96 -8.44
N ALA A 46 15.27 30.19 -7.63
CA ALA A 46 15.55 28.78 -7.91
C ALA A 46 14.24 28.11 -8.35
N ALA A 47 14.28 27.38 -9.48
CA ALA A 47 13.12 26.63 -9.95
C ALA A 47 12.54 25.85 -8.76
N PRO A 48 11.22 25.94 -8.47
CA PRO A 48 10.65 25.25 -7.34
C PRO A 48 11.06 23.77 -7.42
N PRO A 49 11.44 23.13 -6.29
CA PRO A 49 11.91 21.76 -6.30
C PRO A 49 10.90 20.91 -7.07
N THR A 50 11.34 20.26 -8.15
CA THR A 50 10.52 19.35 -8.93
C THR A 50 10.04 18.25 -7.99
N VAL A 51 8.79 18.36 -7.56
CA VAL A 51 8.14 17.31 -6.78
C VAL A 51 7.88 16.17 -7.77
N ASN A 52 8.68 15.11 -7.68
CA ASN A 52 8.46 13.91 -8.46
C ASN A 52 7.02 13.43 -8.24
N THR A 53 6.33 13.13 -9.33
CA THR A 53 4.98 12.59 -9.30
C THR A 53 5.03 11.08 -9.05
N MET A 54 3.97 10.57 -8.45
CA MET A 54 3.77 9.16 -8.18
C MET A 54 3.62 8.40 -9.50
N THR A 55 4.36 7.31 -9.65
CA THR A 55 4.25 6.38 -10.77
C THR A 55 3.81 4.99 -10.29
N VAL A 56 3.31 4.16 -11.21
CA VAL A 56 3.00 2.75 -10.89
C VAL A 56 4.28 1.99 -10.57
N ASP A 57 5.35 2.24 -11.32
CA ASP A 57 6.66 1.60 -11.12
C ASP A 57 7.20 1.88 -9.72
N ASP A 58 7.06 3.13 -9.25
CA ASP A 58 7.41 3.52 -7.88
C ASP A 58 6.68 2.70 -6.81
N VAL A 59 5.39 2.40 -7.03
CA VAL A 59 4.60 1.59 -6.10
C VAL A 59 5.08 0.15 -6.16
N VAL A 60 5.26 -0.41 -7.35
CA VAL A 60 5.71 -1.80 -7.53
C VAL A 60 7.05 -2.04 -6.82
N VAL A 61 8.04 -1.17 -7.05
CA VAL A 61 9.36 -1.28 -6.41
C VAL A 61 9.25 -1.23 -4.89
N LYS A 62 8.41 -0.33 -4.35
CA LYS A 62 8.21 -0.20 -2.90
C LYS A 62 7.47 -1.40 -2.32
N THR A 63 6.45 -1.92 -3.00
CA THR A 63 5.73 -3.13 -2.58
C THR A 63 6.69 -4.32 -2.54
N VAL A 64 7.49 -4.54 -3.59
CA VAL A 64 8.50 -5.62 -3.63
C VAL A 64 9.54 -5.44 -2.52
N SER A 65 10.01 -4.22 -2.28
CA SER A 65 10.96 -3.92 -1.21
C SER A 65 10.38 -4.23 0.18
N LEU A 66 9.14 -3.82 0.43
CA LEU A 66 8.44 -4.09 1.69
C LEU A 66 8.17 -5.58 1.89
N LEU A 67 7.78 -6.31 0.84
CA LEU A 67 7.64 -7.76 0.87
C LEU A 67 8.98 -8.46 1.14
N GLY A 68 10.07 -7.96 0.57
CA GLY A 68 11.42 -8.46 0.85
C GLY A 68 11.82 -8.26 2.32
N ILE A 69 11.57 -7.07 2.87
CA ILE A 69 11.80 -6.78 4.29
C ILE A 69 10.94 -7.70 5.17
N LEU A 70 9.64 -7.79 4.87
CA LEU A 70 8.70 -8.67 5.57
C LEU A 70 9.18 -10.11 5.56
N GLY A 71 9.57 -10.64 4.40
CA GLY A 71 10.02 -12.02 4.23
C GLY A 71 11.31 -12.33 5.00
N VAL A 72 12.30 -11.42 4.95
CA VAL A 72 13.54 -11.57 5.72
C VAL A 72 13.26 -11.56 7.22
N VAL A 73 12.41 -10.65 7.68
CA VAL A 73 12.04 -10.56 9.10
C VAL A 73 11.20 -11.76 9.53
N ALA A 74 10.30 -12.27 8.67
CA ALA A 74 9.52 -13.48 8.93
C ALA A 74 10.42 -14.72 9.07
N ALA A 75 11.41 -14.87 8.18
CA ALA A 75 12.40 -15.94 8.28
C ALA A 75 13.27 -15.82 9.55
N ALA A 76 13.68 -14.59 9.92
CA ALA A 76 14.40 -14.35 11.16
C ALA A 76 13.53 -14.68 12.39
N ALA A 77 12.27 -14.23 12.40
CA ALA A 77 11.31 -14.52 13.47
C ALA A 77 11.08 -16.03 13.63
N TRP A 78 10.97 -16.77 12.52
CA TRP A 78 10.84 -18.22 12.54
C TRP A 78 11.99 -18.92 13.30
N VAL A 79 13.23 -18.52 13.03
CA VAL A 79 14.42 -19.14 13.64
C VAL A 79 14.64 -18.64 15.06
N MET A 80 14.44 -17.35 15.31
CA MET A 80 14.82 -16.70 16.56
C MET A 80 13.77 -16.82 17.67
N ILE A 81 12.49 -16.96 17.33
CA ILE A 81 11.41 -17.00 18.33
C ILE A 81 11.25 -18.45 18.84
N PRO A 82 11.49 -18.71 20.14
CA PRO A 82 11.26 -20.02 20.73
C PRO A 82 9.76 -20.36 20.77
N GLU A 83 9.43 -21.66 20.70
CA GLU A 83 8.04 -22.14 20.72
C GLU A 83 7.27 -21.68 21.96
N ALA A 84 7.93 -21.66 23.12
CA ALA A 84 7.37 -21.18 24.38
C ALA A 84 6.90 -19.71 24.33
N LEU A 85 7.45 -18.91 23.42
CA LEU A 85 7.10 -17.49 23.24
C LEU A 85 6.25 -17.23 22.00
N LEU A 86 5.94 -18.24 21.18
CA LEU A 86 5.17 -18.07 19.95
C LEU A 86 3.84 -17.38 20.22
N GLY A 87 3.11 -17.85 21.24
CA GLY A 87 1.81 -17.32 21.66
C GLY A 87 1.85 -15.83 22.07
N ALA A 88 2.90 -15.40 22.75
CA ALA A 88 3.07 -14.00 23.12
C ALA A 88 3.56 -13.16 21.93
N ALA A 89 4.41 -13.72 21.07
CA ALA A 89 5.03 -13.03 19.95
C ALA A 89 4.01 -12.64 18.87
N TRP A 90 3.16 -13.57 18.41
CA TRP A 90 2.15 -13.23 17.40
C TRP A 90 1.05 -12.30 17.94
N ILE A 91 0.60 -12.45 19.19
CA ILE A 91 -0.37 -11.53 19.80
C ILE A 91 0.25 -10.14 19.93
N GLY A 92 1.48 -10.05 20.45
CA GLY A 92 2.21 -8.78 20.57
C GLY A 92 2.41 -8.11 19.22
N ALA A 93 2.86 -8.86 18.21
CA ALA A 93 3.05 -8.34 16.86
C ALA A 93 1.72 -7.93 16.20
N ALA A 94 0.62 -8.65 16.41
CA ALA A 94 -0.70 -8.29 15.90
C ALA A 94 -1.20 -6.99 16.54
N MET A 95 -0.99 -6.79 17.84
CA MET A 95 -1.38 -5.57 18.53
C MET A 95 -0.55 -4.36 18.07
N VAL A 96 0.77 -4.51 17.99
CA VAL A 96 1.66 -3.45 17.51
C VAL A 96 1.41 -3.14 16.03
N GLY A 97 1.19 -4.17 15.22
CA GLY A 97 0.84 -4.06 13.80
C GLY A 97 -0.49 -3.33 13.60
N LEU A 98 -1.53 -3.68 14.36
CA LEU A 98 -2.82 -3.00 14.33
C LEU A 98 -2.68 -1.51 14.68
N VAL A 99 -1.95 -1.18 15.75
CA VAL A 99 -1.73 0.22 16.16
C VAL A 99 -0.95 0.99 15.08
N LEU A 100 0.14 0.43 14.55
CA LEU A 100 0.89 1.05 13.45
C LEU A 100 0.04 1.22 12.20
N GLY A 101 -0.76 0.22 11.84
CA GLY A 101 -1.68 0.27 10.70
C GLY A 101 -2.72 1.38 10.85
N LEU A 102 -3.28 1.55 12.04
CA LEU A 102 -4.19 2.66 12.36
C LEU A 102 -3.48 4.01 12.29
N ILE A 103 -2.26 4.13 12.85
CA ILE A 103 -1.46 5.35 12.77
C ILE A 103 -1.18 5.73 11.32
N ILE A 104 -0.78 4.78 10.48
CA ILE A 104 -0.50 5.01 9.05
C ILE A 104 -1.78 5.41 8.32
N SER A 105 -2.91 4.76 8.61
CA SER A 105 -4.20 5.05 7.98
C SER A 105 -4.75 6.43 8.33
N PHE A 106 -4.53 6.91 9.56
CA PHE A 106 -4.95 8.25 10.00
C PHE A 106 -3.89 9.33 9.77
N SER A 107 -2.64 8.95 9.51
CA SER A 107 -1.57 9.89 9.21
C SER A 107 -1.82 10.55 7.86
N ARG A 108 -2.07 11.86 7.86
CA ARG A 108 -2.12 12.68 6.64
C ARG A 108 -0.78 12.76 5.91
N MET A 109 0.30 12.22 6.49
CA MET A 109 1.65 12.23 5.93
C MET A 109 2.13 10.82 5.61
N ALA A 110 2.49 10.64 4.34
CA ALA A 110 3.14 9.44 3.81
C ALA A 110 4.61 9.38 4.29
N ASN A 111 4.82 8.88 5.52
CA ASN A 111 6.14 8.71 6.11
C ASN A 111 6.71 7.32 5.78
N PRO A 112 7.77 7.21 4.96
CA PRO A 112 8.38 5.92 4.61
C PRO A 112 8.86 5.11 5.82
N ALA A 113 9.36 5.78 6.86
CA ALA A 113 9.88 5.10 8.05
C ALA A 113 8.79 4.35 8.80
N LEU A 114 7.57 4.89 8.85
CA LEU A 114 6.43 4.21 9.48
C LEU A 114 6.01 2.97 8.68
N VAL A 115 5.99 3.09 7.35
CA VAL A 115 5.64 1.96 6.47
C VAL A 115 6.66 0.83 6.56
N ILE A 116 7.96 1.17 6.63
CA ILE A 116 9.03 0.18 6.82
C ILE A 116 8.94 -0.46 8.21
N ALA A 117 8.73 0.33 9.27
CA ALA A 117 8.56 -0.18 10.62
C ALA A 117 7.36 -1.13 10.71
N TYR A 118 6.26 -0.80 10.04
CA TYR A 118 5.10 -1.67 9.91
C TYR A 118 5.47 -3.00 9.22
N ALA A 119 6.17 -2.97 8.08
CA ALA A 119 6.59 -4.19 7.39
C ALA A 119 7.51 -5.09 8.25
N VAL A 120 8.36 -4.51 9.10
CA VAL A 120 9.17 -5.26 10.07
C VAL A 120 8.29 -5.92 11.12
N VAL A 121 7.38 -5.17 11.74
CA VAL A 121 6.47 -5.72 12.78
C VAL A 121 5.57 -6.81 12.20
N GLU A 122 5.00 -6.57 11.02
CA GLU A 122 4.20 -7.57 10.32
C GLU A 122 5.03 -8.78 9.87
N GLY A 123 6.31 -8.60 9.52
CA GLY A 123 7.23 -9.72 9.29
C GLY A 123 7.36 -10.61 10.52
N VAL A 124 7.46 -10.03 11.72
CA VAL A 124 7.46 -10.81 12.97
C VAL A 124 6.12 -11.52 13.18
N LEU A 125 5.00 -10.84 12.93
CA LEU A 125 3.66 -11.43 13.04
C LEU A 125 3.53 -12.64 12.10
N VAL A 126 3.79 -12.42 10.81
CA VAL A 126 3.70 -13.44 9.77
C VAL A 126 4.63 -14.60 10.12
N GLY A 127 5.90 -14.36 10.43
CA GLY A 127 6.84 -15.43 10.78
C GLY A 127 6.41 -16.26 12.01
N ALA A 128 5.91 -15.61 13.06
CA ALA A 128 5.41 -16.30 14.25
C ALA A 128 4.15 -17.11 13.97
N VAL A 129 3.20 -16.55 13.20
CA VAL A 129 1.97 -17.23 12.77
C VAL A 129 2.30 -18.42 11.88
N SER A 130 3.15 -18.22 10.88
CA SER A 130 3.57 -19.28 9.97
C SER A 130 4.21 -20.42 10.74
N LYS A 131 5.10 -20.14 11.70
CA LYS A 131 5.72 -21.17 12.53
C LYS A 131 4.69 -21.93 13.37
N TYR A 132 3.73 -21.22 13.97
CA TYR A 132 2.65 -21.84 14.74
C TYR A 132 1.83 -22.81 13.89
N PHE A 133 1.43 -22.41 12.68
CA PHE A 133 0.66 -23.30 11.80
C PHE A 133 1.50 -24.45 11.25
N GLU A 134 2.77 -24.23 10.90
CA GLU A 134 3.63 -25.29 10.37
C GLU A 134 3.95 -26.36 11.42
N THR A 135 4.10 -25.99 12.70
CA THR A 135 4.30 -26.98 13.77
C THR A 135 3.10 -27.93 13.93
N ALA A 136 1.91 -27.50 13.54
CA ALA A 136 0.69 -28.31 13.57
C ALA A 136 0.43 -29.00 12.21
N TYR A 137 0.84 -28.38 11.11
CA TYR A 137 0.50 -28.80 9.76
C TYR A 137 1.69 -28.62 8.80
N ASP A 138 2.35 -29.73 8.45
CA ASP A 138 3.54 -29.70 7.61
C ASP A 138 3.23 -29.23 6.17
N GLY A 139 4.00 -28.27 5.67
CA GLY A 139 3.88 -27.71 4.32
C GLY A 139 2.74 -26.71 4.12
N ILE A 140 1.95 -26.39 5.16
CA ILE A 140 0.81 -25.45 5.05
C ILE A 140 1.28 -24.05 4.65
N VAL A 141 2.45 -23.63 5.14
CA VAL A 141 3.00 -22.29 4.87
C VAL A 141 3.30 -22.11 3.40
N LEU A 142 3.92 -23.10 2.77
CA LEU A 142 4.25 -23.05 1.34
C LEU A 142 2.96 -22.98 0.49
N GLN A 143 1.96 -23.79 0.83
CA GLN A 143 0.67 -23.78 0.13
C GLN A 143 -0.02 -22.41 0.25
N ALA A 144 -0.03 -21.84 1.46
CA ALA A 144 -0.61 -20.53 1.68
C ALA A 144 0.12 -19.43 0.91
N VAL A 145 1.46 -19.41 0.90
CA VAL A 145 2.26 -18.44 0.13
C VAL A 145 1.94 -18.55 -1.36
N VAL A 146 1.93 -19.76 -1.92
CA VAL A 146 1.62 -20.00 -3.34
C VAL A 146 0.21 -19.52 -3.68
N ALA A 147 -0.77 -19.84 -2.84
CA ALA A 147 -2.15 -19.40 -3.03
C ALA A 147 -2.32 -17.88 -2.92
N THR A 148 -1.66 -17.23 -1.95
CA THR A 148 -1.69 -15.76 -1.81
C THR A 148 -1.14 -15.07 -3.04
N PHE A 149 0.06 -15.47 -3.51
CA PHE A 149 0.64 -14.89 -4.71
C PHE A 149 -0.17 -15.22 -5.97
N GLY A 150 -0.71 -16.43 -6.08
CA GLY A 150 -1.59 -16.83 -7.18
C GLY A 150 -2.83 -15.94 -7.27
N ILE A 151 -3.52 -15.72 -6.15
CA ILE A 151 -4.69 -14.83 -6.08
C ILE A 151 -4.28 -13.38 -6.35
N PHE A 152 -3.19 -12.89 -5.76
CA PHE A 152 -2.70 -11.54 -5.99
C PHE A 152 -2.43 -11.28 -7.49
N PHE A 153 -1.69 -12.16 -8.15
CA PHE A 153 -1.39 -12.02 -9.59
C PHE A 153 -2.64 -12.17 -10.44
N LEU A 154 -3.54 -13.10 -10.11
CA LEU A 154 -4.82 -13.24 -10.80
C LEU A 154 -5.64 -11.95 -10.70
N MET A 155 -5.79 -11.38 -9.50
CA MET A 155 -6.51 -10.13 -9.28
C MET A 155 -5.85 -8.96 -10.02
N ALA A 156 -4.52 -8.88 -10.01
CA ALA A 156 -3.77 -7.88 -10.76
C ALA A 156 -4.01 -7.99 -12.28
N MET A 157 -4.01 -9.22 -12.83
CA MET A 157 -4.32 -9.47 -14.24
C MET A 157 -5.76 -9.10 -14.57
N LEU A 158 -6.74 -9.50 -13.75
CA LEU A 158 -8.16 -9.19 -13.93
C LEU A 158 -8.42 -7.67 -13.89
N TYR A 159 -7.75 -6.96 -12.99
CA TYR A 159 -7.84 -5.50 -12.90
C TYR A 159 -7.21 -4.83 -14.12
N ARG A 160 -5.99 -5.25 -14.51
CA ARG A 160 -5.30 -4.74 -15.71
C ARG A 160 -6.11 -4.97 -16.99
N ALA A 161 -6.72 -6.14 -17.12
CA ALA A 161 -7.61 -6.50 -18.23
C ALA A 161 -8.94 -5.72 -18.21
N LYS A 162 -9.21 -4.90 -17.18
CA LYS A 162 -10.47 -4.18 -16.95
C LYS A 162 -11.69 -5.11 -16.90
N ALA A 163 -11.47 -6.40 -16.61
CA ALA A 163 -12.52 -7.40 -16.40
C ALA A 163 -13.30 -7.08 -15.11
N ILE A 164 -12.59 -6.61 -14.08
CA ILE A 164 -13.17 -6.09 -12.84
C ILE A 164 -12.92 -4.58 -12.78
N ARG A 165 -13.97 -3.81 -12.47
CA ARG A 165 -13.88 -2.34 -12.35
C ARG A 165 -14.31 -1.90 -10.97
N ALA A 166 -13.48 -1.10 -10.32
CA ALA A 166 -13.81 -0.49 -9.04
C ALA A 166 -14.74 0.72 -9.24
N THR A 167 -16.03 0.43 -9.45
CA THR A 167 -17.06 1.47 -9.54
C THR A 167 -17.27 2.18 -8.19
N PRO A 168 -17.78 3.43 -8.17
CA PRO A 168 -18.05 4.12 -6.89
C PRO A 168 -18.98 3.34 -5.95
N LYS A 169 -19.93 2.57 -6.50
CA LYS A 169 -20.81 1.68 -5.72
C LYS A 169 -20.03 0.50 -5.13
N PHE A 170 -19.16 -0.12 -5.93
CA PHE A 170 -18.30 -1.21 -5.48
C PHE A 170 -17.37 -0.76 -4.35
N VAL A 171 -16.69 0.39 -4.49
CA VAL A 171 -15.79 0.91 -3.46
C VAL A 171 -16.54 1.15 -2.14
N LYS A 172 -17.69 1.83 -2.18
CA LYS A 172 -18.51 2.07 -0.99
C LYS A 172 -18.99 0.76 -0.33
N GLY A 173 -19.45 -0.19 -1.15
CA GLY A 173 -19.87 -1.51 -0.66
C GLY A 173 -18.72 -2.27 -0.02
N MET A 174 -17.55 -2.28 -0.66
CA MET A 174 -16.37 -2.99 -0.16
C MET A 174 -15.87 -2.40 1.16
N ILE A 175 -15.81 -1.05 1.27
CA ILE A 175 -15.46 -0.39 2.52
C ILE A 175 -16.46 -0.77 3.64
N ALA A 176 -17.76 -0.81 3.34
CA ALA A 176 -18.78 -1.22 4.32
C ALA A 176 -18.62 -2.68 4.75
N VAL A 177 -18.34 -3.60 3.82
CA VAL A 177 -18.08 -5.02 4.11
C VAL A 177 -16.80 -5.18 4.93
N MET A 178 -15.72 -4.51 4.56
CA MET A 178 -14.46 -4.55 5.31
C MET A 178 -14.63 -3.99 6.73
N ALA A 179 -15.35 -2.87 6.88
CA ALA A 179 -15.65 -2.31 8.20
C ALA A 179 -16.52 -3.25 9.05
N GLY A 180 -17.51 -3.92 8.42
CA GLY A 180 -18.33 -4.93 9.08
C GLY A 180 -17.53 -6.15 9.53
N LEU A 181 -16.66 -6.68 8.67
CA LEU A 181 -15.75 -7.78 9.01
C LEU A 181 -14.80 -7.38 10.13
N PHE A 182 -14.21 -6.19 10.06
CA PHE A 182 -13.36 -5.67 11.12
C PHE A 182 -14.11 -5.61 12.47
N ALA A 183 -15.36 -5.12 12.48
CA ALA A 183 -16.19 -5.10 13.67
C ALA A 183 -16.47 -6.51 14.22
N VAL A 184 -16.80 -7.47 13.35
CA VAL A 184 -17.02 -8.88 13.76
C VAL A 184 -15.75 -9.47 14.38
N ILE A 185 -14.59 -9.22 13.76
CA ILE A 185 -13.29 -9.70 14.25
C ILE A 185 -12.98 -9.09 15.62
N MET A 186 -13.24 -7.80 15.82
CA MET A 186 -13.04 -7.12 17.10
C MET A 186 -13.99 -7.61 18.19
N ILE A 187 -15.27 -7.80 17.87
CA ILE A 187 -16.25 -8.38 18.82
C ILE A 187 -15.80 -9.79 19.21
N ASN A 188 -15.42 -10.62 18.25
CA ASN A 188 -14.93 -11.96 18.54
C ASN A 188 -13.64 -11.94 19.38
N LEU A 189 -12.71 -11.01 19.13
CA LEU A 189 -11.52 -10.82 19.95
C LEU A 189 -11.92 -10.52 21.41
N VAL A 190 -12.81 -9.54 21.64
CA VAL A 190 -13.26 -9.18 22.99
C VAL A 190 -13.96 -10.36 23.67
N LEU A 191 -14.86 -11.06 22.98
CA LEU A 191 -15.56 -12.23 23.51
C LEU A 191 -14.59 -13.36 23.86
N SER A 192 -13.54 -13.57 23.05
CA SER A 192 -12.51 -14.58 23.32
C SER A 192 -11.73 -14.31 24.60
N LEU A 193 -11.55 -13.04 24.99
CA LEU A 193 -10.92 -12.66 26.27
C LEU A 193 -11.77 -13.06 27.49
N PHE A 194 -13.09 -13.20 27.30
CA PHE A 194 -14.01 -13.72 28.32
C PHE A 194 -14.24 -15.24 28.20
N GLY A 195 -13.46 -15.94 27.36
CA GLY A 195 -13.59 -17.38 27.13
C GLY A 195 -14.81 -17.79 26.31
N ILE A 196 -15.49 -16.83 25.66
CA ILE A 196 -16.68 -17.12 24.84
C ILE A 196 -16.22 -17.45 23.41
N ASN A 197 -16.44 -18.71 22.99
CA ASN A 197 -16.21 -19.13 21.61
C ASN A 197 -17.49 -18.90 20.78
N THR A 198 -17.37 -18.14 19.69
CA THR A 198 -18.51 -17.80 18.82
C THR A 198 -18.72 -18.77 17.66
N GLY A 199 -17.91 -19.83 17.54
CA GLY A 199 -17.93 -20.79 16.43
C GLY A 199 -17.46 -20.24 15.08
N LEU A 200 -16.91 -19.02 15.04
CA LEU A 200 -16.41 -18.40 13.80
C LEU A 200 -14.97 -18.83 13.46
N ARG A 201 -14.30 -19.51 14.39
CA ARG A 201 -12.86 -19.79 14.35
C ARG A 201 -12.49 -21.17 14.89
N ASP A 202 -13.48 -22.05 15.04
CA ASP A 202 -13.35 -23.36 15.68
C ASP A 202 -13.22 -24.52 14.67
N GLY A 203 -13.13 -24.24 13.37
CA GLY A 203 -13.06 -25.26 12.32
C GLY A 203 -14.41 -25.84 11.91
N SER A 204 -15.51 -25.41 12.53
CA SER A 204 -16.86 -25.86 12.13
C SER A 204 -17.19 -25.52 10.66
N PRO A 205 -18.18 -26.19 10.03
CA PRO A 205 -18.64 -25.83 8.69
C PRO A 205 -19.01 -24.35 8.54
N LEU A 206 -19.46 -23.72 9.63
CA LEU A 206 -19.72 -22.29 9.72
C LEU A 206 -18.42 -21.46 9.68
N ALA A 207 -17.36 -21.89 10.38
CA ALA A 207 -16.04 -21.28 10.32
C ALA A 207 -15.40 -21.38 8.92
N ILE A 208 -15.55 -22.53 8.24
CA ILE A 208 -15.08 -22.71 6.86
C ILE A 208 -15.82 -21.75 5.91
N GLY A 209 -17.16 -21.72 5.98
CA GLY A 209 -17.96 -20.81 5.15
C GLY A 209 -17.63 -19.34 5.40
N PHE A 210 -17.45 -18.95 6.66
CA PHE A 210 -17.01 -17.60 7.02
C PHE A 210 -15.62 -17.27 6.44
N SER A 211 -14.65 -18.18 6.59
CA SER A 211 -13.29 -17.98 6.07
C SER A 211 -13.26 -17.82 4.55
N LEU A 212 -14.03 -18.62 3.81
CA LEU A 212 -14.18 -18.47 2.36
C LEU A 212 -14.71 -17.09 1.96
N VAL A 213 -15.73 -16.58 2.68
CA VAL A 213 -16.26 -15.23 2.45
C VAL A 213 -15.18 -14.18 2.71
N VAL A 214 -14.42 -14.30 3.81
CA VAL A 214 -13.34 -13.38 4.15
C VAL A 214 -12.23 -13.41 3.10
N ILE A 215 -11.86 -14.58 2.57
CA ILE A 215 -10.87 -14.72 1.49
C ILE A 215 -11.32 -14.01 0.23
N VAL A 216 -12.59 -14.18 -0.16
CA VAL A 216 -13.16 -13.48 -1.33
C VAL A 216 -13.12 -11.97 -1.12
N VAL A 217 -13.49 -11.49 0.06
CA VAL A 217 -13.42 -10.05 0.38
C VAL A 217 -11.97 -9.56 0.39
N ALA A 218 -11.03 -10.31 0.97
CA ALA A 218 -9.61 -9.98 0.99
C ALA A 218 -9.04 -9.92 -0.44
N ALA A 219 -9.39 -10.87 -1.32
CA ALA A 219 -9.01 -10.83 -2.72
C ALA A 219 -9.60 -9.60 -3.45
N LEU A 220 -10.88 -9.29 -3.21
CA LEU A 220 -11.53 -8.11 -3.79
C LEU A 220 -10.98 -6.79 -3.23
N SER A 221 -10.39 -6.78 -2.04
CA SER A 221 -9.73 -5.60 -1.47
C SER A 221 -8.55 -5.12 -2.34
N PHE A 222 -7.86 -6.02 -3.04
CA PHE A 222 -6.81 -5.63 -3.99
C PHE A 222 -7.34 -4.71 -5.10
N VAL A 223 -8.60 -4.86 -5.52
CA VAL A 223 -9.21 -3.99 -6.52
C VAL A 223 -9.31 -2.55 -5.99
N LEU A 224 -9.53 -2.36 -4.68
CA LEU A 224 -9.49 -1.04 -4.05
C LEU A 224 -8.06 -0.50 -4.06
N SER A 225 -7.08 -1.31 -3.64
CA SER A 225 -5.67 -0.90 -3.63
C SER A 225 -5.17 -0.51 -5.04
N PHE A 226 -5.53 -1.28 -6.07
CA PHE A 226 -5.15 -0.96 -7.46
C PHE A 226 -5.84 0.30 -7.97
N LYS A 227 -7.11 0.52 -7.60
CA LYS A 227 -7.81 1.77 -7.90
C LYS A 227 -7.15 2.97 -7.21
N GLU A 228 -6.75 2.83 -5.96
CA GLU A 228 -6.06 3.91 -5.22
C GLU A 228 -4.73 4.28 -5.88
N VAL A 229 -3.97 3.28 -6.36
CA VAL A 229 -2.76 3.50 -7.16
C VAL A 229 -3.08 4.25 -8.46
N GLU A 230 -4.07 3.78 -9.22
CA GLU A 230 -4.46 4.39 -10.50
C GLU A 230 -4.94 5.84 -10.33
N ASP A 231 -5.81 6.08 -9.34
CA ASP A 231 -6.31 7.41 -9.02
C ASP A 231 -5.18 8.33 -8.54
N GLY A 232 -4.26 7.82 -7.71
CA GLY A 232 -3.10 8.58 -7.21
C GLY A 232 -2.13 9.02 -8.31
N VAL A 233 -1.85 8.11 -9.26
CA VAL A 233 -1.03 8.42 -10.44
C VAL A 233 -1.77 9.41 -11.36
N ARG A 234 -3.07 9.19 -11.60
CA ARG A 234 -3.90 10.07 -12.45
C ARG A 234 -4.01 11.49 -11.90
N MET A 235 -4.06 11.64 -10.57
CA MET A 235 -4.09 12.94 -9.90
C MET A 235 -2.70 13.61 -9.81
N GLY A 236 -1.63 12.92 -10.21
CA GLY A 236 -0.27 13.45 -10.11
C GLY A 236 0.19 13.65 -8.67
N LEU A 237 -0.22 12.76 -7.75
CA LEU A 237 0.17 12.87 -6.34
C LEU A 237 1.70 12.87 -6.18
N PRO A 238 2.26 13.54 -5.16
CA PRO A 238 3.69 13.47 -4.88
C PRO A 238 4.19 12.03 -4.70
N GLN A 239 5.43 11.75 -5.13
CA GLN A 239 6.05 10.41 -5.11
C GLN A 239 5.97 9.74 -3.72
N ARG A 240 6.02 10.49 -2.62
CA ARG A 240 5.87 9.95 -1.26
C ARG A 240 4.59 9.12 -1.05
N TYR A 241 3.49 9.42 -1.74
CA TYR A 241 2.24 8.66 -1.64
C TYR A 241 2.35 7.22 -2.17
N SER A 242 3.38 6.92 -2.99
CA SER A 242 3.66 5.54 -3.40
C SER A 242 3.98 4.61 -2.22
N TRP A 243 4.48 5.14 -1.09
CA TRP A 243 4.68 4.34 0.14
C TRP A 243 3.36 3.94 0.78
N VAL A 244 2.38 4.82 0.81
CA VAL A 244 1.05 4.53 1.37
C VAL A 244 0.29 3.57 0.47
N ALA A 245 0.41 3.73 -0.86
CA ALA A 245 -0.19 2.80 -1.80
C ALA A 245 0.44 1.40 -1.71
N ALA A 246 1.77 1.32 -1.57
CA ALA A 246 2.48 0.06 -1.35
C ALA A 246 2.09 -0.59 -0.01
N PHE A 247 1.92 0.22 1.04
CA PHE A 247 1.40 -0.23 2.34
C PHE A 247 0.00 -0.86 2.20
N GLY A 248 -0.92 -0.22 1.48
CA GLY A 248 -2.27 -0.77 1.28
C GLY A 248 -2.25 -2.15 0.61
N ILE A 249 -1.41 -2.31 -0.42
CA ILE A 249 -1.21 -3.61 -1.09
C ILE A 249 -0.62 -4.64 -0.12
N LEU A 250 0.38 -4.24 0.69
CA LEU A 250 1.02 -5.10 1.68
C LEU A 250 0.01 -5.62 2.72
N VAL A 251 -0.82 -4.73 3.28
CA VAL A 251 -1.86 -5.07 4.25
C VAL A 251 -2.85 -6.08 3.66
N SER A 252 -3.36 -5.83 2.45
CA SER A 252 -4.25 -6.76 1.76
C SER A 252 -3.61 -8.14 1.53
N LEU A 253 -2.31 -8.17 1.23
CA LEU A 253 -1.57 -9.41 0.98
C LEU A 253 -1.36 -10.21 2.27
N ILE A 254 -0.96 -9.56 3.36
CA ILE A 254 -0.82 -10.19 4.70
C ILE A 254 -2.17 -10.72 5.17
N TRP A 255 -3.23 -9.90 5.04
CA TRP A 255 -4.57 -10.30 5.46
C TRP A 255 -5.05 -11.54 4.70
N LEU A 256 -4.90 -11.55 3.37
CA LEU A 256 -5.22 -12.71 2.56
C LEU A 256 -4.40 -13.95 2.96
N TYR A 257 -3.10 -13.78 3.21
CA TYR A 257 -2.20 -14.86 3.63
C TYR A 257 -2.66 -15.53 4.93
N ILE A 258 -2.96 -14.74 5.97
CA ILE A 258 -3.41 -15.27 7.26
C ILE A 258 -4.76 -15.99 7.12
N GLU A 259 -5.65 -15.49 6.27
CA GLU A 259 -6.95 -16.13 6.06
C GLU A 259 -6.82 -17.45 5.27
N ILE A 260 -5.91 -17.52 4.28
CA ILE A 260 -5.63 -18.78 3.57
C ILE A 260 -5.00 -19.81 4.50
N LEU A 261 -4.00 -19.42 5.31
CA LEU A 261 -3.43 -20.30 6.34
C LEU A 261 -4.52 -20.88 7.23
N ARG A 262 -5.44 -20.03 7.68
CA ARG A 262 -6.55 -20.41 8.53
C ARG A 262 -7.50 -21.38 7.83
N LEU A 263 -7.89 -21.10 6.60
CA LEU A 263 -8.74 -22.01 5.82
C LEU A 263 -8.07 -23.39 5.65
N LEU A 264 -6.79 -23.41 5.25
CA LEU A 264 -6.03 -24.65 5.07
C LEU A 264 -5.94 -25.43 6.39
N SER A 265 -5.80 -24.74 7.52
CA SER A 265 -5.71 -25.38 8.83
C SER A 265 -7.00 -26.11 9.21
N TYR A 266 -8.17 -25.64 8.76
CA TYR A 266 -9.43 -26.32 9.02
C TYR A 266 -9.53 -27.62 8.21
N PHE A 267 -9.02 -27.64 6.98
CA PHE A 267 -9.03 -28.84 6.15
C PHE A 267 -7.98 -29.88 6.54
N GLN A 268 -6.88 -29.48 7.17
CA GLN A 268 -5.80 -30.38 7.61
C GLN A 268 -5.94 -30.81 9.08
N GLY A 269 -6.78 -30.14 9.87
CA GLY A 269 -7.04 -30.46 11.28
C GLY A 269 -8.22 -31.40 11.52
N ASP A 270 -8.92 -31.81 10.46
CA ASP A 270 -10.05 -32.75 10.51
C ASP A 270 -9.63 -34.23 10.36
N ASP A 271 -8.32 -34.52 10.30
CA ASP A 271 -7.72 -35.88 10.34
C ASP A 271 -7.16 -36.21 11.74
#